data_AF-A0A839ZCC1-F1
#
_entry.id   AF-A0A839ZCC1-F1
#
_cell.length_a   1.000
_cell.length_b   1.000
_cell.length_c   1.000
_cell.angle_alpha   90.00
_cell.angle_beta   90.00
_cell.angle_gamma   90.00
#
_symmetry.space_group_name_H-M   'P 1'
#
loop_
_entity.id
_entity.type
_entity.pdbx_description
1 polymer ?
#
loop_
_entity_poly.entity_id
_entity_poly.type
_entity_poly.pdbx_seq_one_letter_code
_entity_poly.pdbx_strand_id
1 'polypeptide(L)' 'MLLRFSSRDELAEFVRQVTREAPAIASRIRSSYSQPTVATVTLDDFRDEQRLRSMAAGSSVKIFDDVTLKVMGAS' A
#
# COMPACT_ATOMS: atom_id res chain seq x y z
N MET A 1 -1.97 2.11 -5.78
CA MET A 1 -2.83 1.42 -4.78
C MET A 1 -2.92 2.26 -3.51
N LEU A 2 -4.10 2.44 -2.94
CA LEU A 2 -4.31 3.17 -1.69
C LEU A 2 -4.68 2.20 -0.56
N LEU A 3 -3.95 2.30 0.55
CA LEU A 3 -4.15 1.51 1.76
C LEU A 3 -4.76 2.40 2.84
N ARG A 4 -5.92 2.01 3.38
CA ARG A 4 -6.60 2.72 4.46
C ARG A 4 -6.70 1.84 5.70
N PHE A 5 -6.31 2.43 6.83
CA PHE A 5 -6.32 1.80 8.14
C PHE A 5 -7.37 2.46 9.04
N SER A 6 -7.88 1.74 10.04
CA SER A 6 -8.87 2.30 10.97
C SER A 6 -8.19 3.20 12.00
N SER A 7 -6.94 2.87 12.36
CA SER A 7 -6.14 3.58 13.36
C SER A 7 -4.68 3.73 12.95
N ARG A 8 -3.98 4.68 13.58
CA ARG A 8 -2.53 4.89 13.38
C ARG A 8 -1.70 3.70 13.88
N ASP A 9 -2.14 3.06 14.97
CA ASP A 9 -1.51 1.84 15.49
C ASP A 9 -1.59 0.68 14.49
N GLU A 10 -2.75 0.44 13.88
CA GLU A 10 -2.89 -0.60 12.84
C GLU A 10 -1.95 -0.34 11.65
N LEU A 11 -1.81 0.92 11.22
CA LEU A 11 -0.86 1.29 10.19
C LEU A 11 0.59 1.03 10.63
N ALA A 12 0.94 1.35 11.88
CA ALA A 12 2.28 1.11 12.40
C ALA A 12 2.60 -0.40 12.51
N GLU A 13 1.63 -1.21 12.95
CA GLU A 13 1.77 -2.67 13.02
C GLU A 13 1.90 -3.28 11.63
N PHE A 14 1.06 -2.86 10.68
CA PHE A 14 1.15 -3.32 9.31
C PHE A 14 2.50 -2.98 8.68
N VAL A 15 2.97 -1.73 8.82
CA VAL A 15 4.29 -1.34 8.32
C VAL A 15 5.41 -2.13 9.00
N ARG A 16 5.31 -2.45 10.30
CA ARG A 16 6.27 -3.32 10.99
C ARG A 16 6.28 -4.74 10.40
N GLN A 17 5.12 -5.31 10.12
CA GLN A 17 5.03 -6.62 9.48
C GLN A 17 5.62 -6.60 8.07
N VAL A 18 5.22 -5.63 7.24
CA VAL A 18 5.78 -5.45 5.88
C VAL A 18 7.28 -5.22 5.93
N THR A 19 7.81 -4.52 6.94
CA THR A 19 9.26 -4.31 7.09
C THR A 19 10.01 -5.63 7.33
N ARG A 20 9.41 -6.57 8.05
CA ARG A 20 10.03 -7.88 8.34
C ARG A 20 10.01 -8.80 7.12
N GLU A 21 8.94 -8.78 6.34
CA GLU A 21 8.77 -9.70 5.21
C GLU A 21 9.28 -9.13 3.87
N ALA A 22 9.10 -7.83 3.67
CA ALA A 22 9.36 -7.10 2.42
C ALA A 22 9.82 -5.65 2.70
N PRO A 23 11.08 -5.45 3.15
CA PRO A 23 11.59 -4.15 3.55
C PRO A 23 11.56 -3.09 2.43
N ALA A 24 11.70 -3.50 1.18
CA ALA A 24 11.58 -2.61 0.02
C ALA A 24 10.17 -2.01 -0.11
N ILE A 25 9.13 -2.83 0.07
CA ILE A 25 7.73 -2.39 0.06
C ILE A 25 7.45 -1.46 1.25
N ALA A 26 7.96 -1.80 2.44
CA ALA A 26 7.78 -0.98 3.63
C ALA A 26 8.37 0.43 3.47
N SER A 27 9.51 0.55 2.79
CA SER A 27 10.13 1.84 2.48
C SER A 27 9.21 2.70 1.60
N ARG A 28 8.56 2.10 0.60
CA ARG A 28 7.61 2.78 -0.29
C ARG A 28 6.35 3.23 0.46
N ILE A 29 5.82 2.40 1.35
CA ILE A 29 4.69 2.78 2.21
C ILE A 29 5.06 3.98 3.08
N ARG A 30 6.24 3.95 3.73
CA ARG A 30 6.73 5.04 4.58
C ARG A 30 6.95 6.35 3.83
N SER A 31 7.44 6.28 2.59
CA SER A 31 7.62 7.46 1.76
C SER A 31 6.31 8.13 1.34
N SER A 32 5.18 7.46 1.52
CA SER A 32 3.89 7.87 0.93
C SER A 32 2.80 8.12 1.96
N TYR A 33 3.19 8.37 3.22
CA TYR A 33 2.30 8.82 4.28
C TYR A 33 1.73 10.19 3.90
N SER A 34 0.53 10.19 3.32
CA SER A 34 -0.18 11.42 3.01
C SER A 34 -1.08 11.86 4.17
N GLN A 35 -1.50 10.91 5.03
CA GLN A 35 -2.37 11.13 6.19
C GLN A 35 -2.07 10.11 7.31
N PRO A 36 -2.47 10.36 8.57
CA PRO A 36 -2.14 9.48 9.70
C PRO A 36 -2.67 8.04 9.61
N THR A 37 -3.61 7.75 8.69
CA THR A 37 -4.23 6.43 8.50
C THR A 37 -4.35 6.02 7.03
N VAL A 38 -3.71 6.76 6.11
CA VAL A 38 -3.76 6.48 4.66
C VAL A 38 -2.35 6.50 4.09
N ALA A 39 -2.01 5.45 3.34
CA ALA A 39 -0.76 5.34 2.60
C ALA A 39 -1.03 5.04 1.13
N THR A 40 -0.42 5.81 0.23
CA THR A 40 -0.54 5.60 -1.21
C THR A 40 0.69 4.86 -1.71
N VAL A 41 0.57 3.62 -2.13
CA VAL A 41 1.73 2.83 -2.59
C VAL A 41 1.68 2.69 -4.10
N THR A 42 2.78 3.07 -4.74
CA THR A 42 3.06 2.77 -6.15
C THR A 42 4.09 1.65 -6.20
N LEU A 43 3.69 0.52 -6.77
CA LEU A 43 4.54 -0.64 -7.01
C LEU A 43 4.57 -0.87 -8.52
N ASP A 44 5.75 -0.85 -9.11
CA ASP A 44 5.95 -1.16 -10.53
C ASP A 44 6.03 -2.67 -10.79
N ASP A 45 6.25 -3.48 -9.74
CA ASP A 45 6.41 -4.92 -9.83
C ASP A 45 5.12 -5.65 -9.39
N PHE A 46 4.58 -6.47 -10.30
CA PHE A 46 3.35 -7.23 -10.06
C PHE A 46 3.47 -8.25 -8.93
N ARG A 47 4.66 -8.82 -8.70
CA ARG A 47 4.89 -9.77 -7.62
C ARG A 47 4.90 -9.06 -6.27
N ASP A 48 5.50 -7.87 -6.18
CA ASP A 48 5.42 -7.05 -4.96
C ASP A 48 3.98 -6.60 -4.66
N GLU A 49 3.19 -6.27 -5.69
CA GLU A 49 1.78 -5.94 -5.53
C GLU A 49 0.97 -7.11 -4.97
N GLN A 50 1.10 -8.30 -5.58
CA GLN A 50 0.45 -9.52 -5.09
C GLN A 50 0.84 -9.83 -3.65
N ARG A 51 2.13 -9.68 -3.32
CA ARG A 51 2.63 -9.92 -1.97
C ARG A 51 2.04 -8.94 -0.96
N LEU A 52 1.99 -7.65 -1.29
CA LEU A 52 1.37 -6.64 -0.44
C LEU A 52 -0.13 -6.90 -0.25
N ARG A 53 -0.84 -7.31 -1.31
CA ARG A 53 -2.25 -7.71 -1.25
C ARG A 53 -2.46 -8.94 -0.36
N SER A 54 -1.60 -9.95 -0.44
CA SER A 54 -1.68 -11.12 0.45
C SER A 54 -1.45 -10.76 1.92
N MET A 55 -0.47 -9.89 2.21
CA MET A 55 -0.23 -9.40 3.57
C MET A 55 -1.41 -8.58 4.11
N ALA A 56 -1.99 -7.75 3.24
CA ALA A 56 -3.16 -6.95 3.54
C ALA A 56 -4.43 -7.79 3.74
N ALA A 57 -4.59 -8.91 3.02
CA ALA A 57 -5.73 -9.81 3.18
C ALA A 57 -5.81 -10.46 4.57
N GLY A 58 -4.67 -10.59 5.27
CA GLY A 58 -4.61 -11.04 6.66
C GLY A 58 -4.81 -9.93 7.70
N SER A 59 -5.06 -8.69 7.27
CA SER A 59 -5.17 -7.50 8.11
C SER A 59 -6.51 -6.80 7.91
N SER A 60 -6.90 -5.92 8.82
CA SER A 60 -8.11 -5.06 8.67
C SER A 60 -7.94 -3.93 7.64
N VAL A 61 -6.88 -3.95 6.83
CA VAL A 61 -6.58 -2.85 5.90
C VAL A 61 -7.53 -2.89 4.71
N LYS A 62 -8.06 -1.72 4.34
CA LYS A 62 -8.86 -1.58 3.12
C LYS A 62 -7.95 -1.17 1.97
N ILE A 63 -7.90 -2.01 0.94
CA ILE A 63 -7.19 -1.73 -0.30
C ILE A 63 -8.17 -1.10 -1.28
N PHE A 64 -7.80 0.06 -1.80
CA PHE A 64 -8.45 0.69 -2.93
C PHE A 64 -7.46 0.65 -4.08
N ASP A 65 -7.84 0.00 -5.17
CA ASP A 65 -7.06 0.15 -6.39
C ASP A 65 -7.23 1.59 -6.86
N ASP A 66 -6.11 2.29 -6.99
CA ASP A 66 -6.13 3.57 -7.67
C ASP A 66 -6.38 3.23 -9.12
N VAL A 67 -7.63 3.34 -9.57
CA VAL A 67 -7.95 3.30 -10.99
C VAL A 67 -7.36 4.57 -11.57
N THR A 68 -6.06 4.55 -11.87
CA THR A 68 -5.46 5.59 -12.69
C THR A 68 -6.11 5.42 -14.07
N LEU A 69 -7.19 6.17 -14.31
CA LEU A 69 -7.75 6.38 -15.64
C LEU A 69 -6.61 7.00 -16.47
N LYS A 70 -5.80 6.16 -17.10
CA LYS A 70 -4.87 6.59 -18.13
C LYS A 70 -5.77 7.04 -19.27
N VAL A 71 -6.13 8.32 -19.28
CA VAL A 71 -6.66 8.98 -20.45
C VAL A 71 -5.56 8.81 -21.49
N MET A 72 -5.64 7.77 -22.31
CA MET A 72 -4.85 7.70 -23.53
C MET A 72 -5.30 8.92 -24.32
N GLY A 73 -4.48 9.97 -24.28
CA GLY A 73 -4.62 11.08 -25.20
C GLY A 73 -4.63 10.48 -26.59
N ALA A 74 -5.79 10.56 -27.24
CA ALA A 74 -5.86 10.42 -28.68
C ALA A 74 -4.92 11.49 -29.25
N SER A 75 -3.88 11.04 -29.93
CA SER A 75 -3.03 11.86 -30.79
C SER A 75 -2.79 11.07 -32.05
#